data_AF-A0A2J8JUI8-F1
#
_entry.id   AF-A0A2J8JUI8-F1
#
_cell.length_a   1.000
_cell.length_b   1.000
_cell.length_c   1.000
_cell.angle_alpha   90.00
_cell.angle_beta   90.00
_cell.angle_gamma   90.00
#
_symmetry.space_group_name_H-M   'P 1'
#
loop_
_entity.id
_entity.type
_entity.pdbx_description
1 polymer ?
#
loop_
_entity_poly.entity_id
_entity_poly.type
_entity_poly.pdbx_seq_one_letter_code
_entity_poly.pdbx_strand_id
1 'polypeptide(L)'
;MSLVCLTDFQAHAREQLSKSTRDFIEGGADDSITRDDNIAAFKRIRLRPRYLRDVSEVDTRTTIQGEEISAPICIAPTGFHCLVWPDGEMSTARAPEGLRWFQLYVHPDLQLNKQLIQRVESLGFKALVITLDTPVCGNRRHDIRNQLRRNLTLTDLQSPKKGNAIPYFQMTPISTSHCWNDLSWF
;
A
#
# COMPACT_ATOMS: atom_id res chain seq x y z
N MET A 1 3.50 -27.04 6.38
CA MET A 1 2.35 -26.67 7.24
C MET A 1 1.30 -26.03 6.33
N SER A 2 0.03 -26.41 6.45
CA SER A 2 -1.03 -25.77 5.66
C SER A 2 -1.31 -24.38 6.25
N LEU A 3 -1.33 -23.33 5.42
CA LEU A 3 -1.69 -21.97 5.84
C LEU A 3 -3.17 -21.75 5.52
N VAL A 4 -4.01 -21.58 6.54
CA VAL A 4 -5.48 -21.58 6.37
C VAL A 4 -6.13 -20.23 6.67
N CYS A 5 -5.41 -19.33 7.32
CA CYS A 5 -5.88 -17.96 7.59
C CYS A 5 -4.74 -16.95 7.57
N LEU A 6 -5.07 -15.65 7.50
CA LEU A 6 -4.08 -14.57 7.38
C LEU A 6 -3.04 -14.56 8.52
N THR A 7 -3.42 -14.96 9.74
CA THR A 7 -2.48 -15.03 10.87
C THR A 7 -1.44 -16.14 10.71
N ASP A 8 -1.76 -17.21 9.96
CA ASP A 8 -0.78 -18.26 9.64
C ASP A 8 0.27 -17.73 8.66
N PHE A 9 -0.16 -16.96 7.65
CA PHE A 9 0.76 -16.29 6.72
C PHE A 9 1.66 -15.30 7.46
N GLN A 10 1.12 -14.53 8.41
CA GLN A 10 1.92 -13.64 9.24
C GLN A 10 2.96 -14.43 10.07
N ALA A 11 2.54 -15.50 10.74
CA ALA A 11 3.44 -16.33 11.54
C ALA A 11 4.55 -16.94 10.68
N HIS A 12 4.20 -17.49 9.51
CA HIS A 12 5.15 -18.05 8.57
C HIS A 12 6.13 -16.99 8.04
N ALA A 13 5.64 -15.80 7.66
CA ALA A 13 6.50 -14.72 7.20
C ALA A 13 7.48 -14.26 8.29
N ARG A 14 7.07 -14.26 9.57
CA ARG A 14 7.96 -13.93 10.70
C ARG A 14 9.14 -14.88 10.85
N GLU A 15 8.99 -16.13 10.44
CA GLU A 15 10.07 -17.13 10.47
C GLU A 15 11.08 -16.91 9.33
N GLN A 16 10.61 -16.38 8.19
CA GLN A 16 11.41 -16.22 6.97
C GLN A 16 12.07 -14.83 6.85
N LEU A 17 11.45 -13.81 7.40
CA LEU A 17 11.88 -12.42 7.23
C LEU A 17 12.86 -11.99 8.33
N SER A 18 13.83 -11.16 7.94
CA SER A 18 14.72 -10.49 8.89
C SER A 18 13.91 -9.68 9.91
N LYS A 19 14.43 -9.53 11.14
CA LYS A 19 13.79 -8.69 12.17
C LYS A 19 13.51 -7.27 11.64
N SER A 20 14.47 -6.68 10.93
CA SER A 20 14.33 -5.31 10.41
C SER A 20 13.20 -5.20 9.38
N THR A 21 13.05 -6.19 8.50
CA THR A 21 11.96 -6.23 7.51
C THR A 21 10.62 -6.43 8.21
N ARG A 22 10.53 -7.37 9.15
CA ARG A 22 9.30 -7.65 9.91
C ARG A 22 8.81 -6.41 10.66
N ASP A 23 9.72 -5.76 11.39
CA ASP A 23 9.42 -4.56 12.16
C ASP A 23 8.94 -3.40 11.28
N PHE A 24 9.47 -3.27 10.07
CA PHE A 24 9.00 -2.28 9.10
C PHE A 24 7.57 -2.55 8.62
N ILE A 25 7.25 -3.81 8.34
CA ILE A 25 5.94 -4.21 7.83
C ILE A 25 4.89 -4.12 8.94
N GLU A 26 5.22 -4.60 10.15
CA GLU A 26 4.27 -4.72 11.26
C GLU A 26 4.21 -3.48 12.17
N GLY A 27 5.20 -2.59 12.13
CA GLY A 27 5.32 -1.46 13.05
C GLY A 27 4.18 -0.44 12.91
N GLY A 28 3.65 0.07 14.03
CA GLY A 28 2.80 1.26 14.01
C GLY A 28 3.61 2.55 14.23
N ALA A 29 2.92 3.68 14.21
CA ALA A 29 3.46 4.92 14.76
C ALA A 29 3.43 4.85 16.30
N ASP A 30 4.46 5.42 16.93
CA ASP A 30 4.63 5.49 18.38
C ASP A 30 4.43 4.14 19.07
N ASP A 31 3.47 4.04 19.99
CA ASP A 31 3.15 2.84 20.76
C ASP A 31 2.20 1.89 20.03
N SER A 32 1.90 2.17 18.76
CA SER A 32 1.05 1.34 17.88
C SER A 32 -0.39 1.13 18.38
N ILE A 33 -0.89 1.99 19.27
CA ILE A 33 -2.24 1.89 19.84
C ILE A 33 -3.30 1.80 18.74
N THR A 34 -3.28 2.73 17.77
CA THR A 34 -4.25 2.73 16.66
C THR A 34 -4.17 1.47 15.78
N ARG A 35 -2.96 0.92 15.58
CA ARG A 35 -2.79 -0.32 14.81
C ARG A 35 -3.51 -1.48 15.49
N ASP A 36 -3.32 -1.61 16.81
CA ASP A 36 -3.91 -2.69 17.60
C ASP A 36 -5.43 -2.49 17.72
N ASP A 37 -5.88 -1.24 17.86
CA ASP A 37 -7.30 -0.87 17.88
C ASP A 37 -8.03 -1.14 16.56
N ASN A 38 -7.35 -1.02 15.41
CA ASN A 38 -7.95 -1.34 14.11
C ASN A 38 -8.44 -2.80 14.06
N ILE A 39 -7.66 -3.74 14.60
CA ILE A 39 -8.05 -5.16 14.68
C ILE A 39 -9.12 -5.37 15.75
N ALA A 40 -8.95 -4.74 16.92
CA ALA A 40 -9.92 -4.83 18.01
C ALA A 40 -11.30 -4.29 17.62
N ALA A 41 -11.36 -3.29 16.73
CA ALA A 41 -12.59 -2.67 16.26
C ALA A 41 -13.54 -3.65 15.57
N PHE A 42 -13.02 -4.49 14.66
CA PHE A 42 -13.84 -5.49 13.98
C PHE A 42 -14.46 -6.50 14.96
N LYS A 43 -13.78 -6.81 16.08
CA LYS A 43 -14.30 -7.72 17.11
C LYS A 43 -15.47 -7.14 17.91
N ARG A 44 -15.68 -5.81 17.87
CA ARG A 44 -16.82 -5.14 18.50
C ARG A 44 -18.10 -5.25 17.66
N ILE A 45 -17.96 -5.48 16.35
CA ILE A 45 -19.09 -5.62 15.43
C ILE A 45 -19.60 -7.07 15.49
N ARG A 46 -20.91 -7.25 15.70
CA ARG A 46 -21.57 -8.56 15.70
C ARG A 46 -22.43 -8.71 14.47
N LEU A 47 -22.26 -9.82 13.75
CA LEU A 47 -23.13 -10.17 12.63
C LEU A 47 -24.35 -10.95 13.15
N ARG A 48 -25.54 -10.55 12.71
CA ARG A 48 -26.78 -11.29 12.97
C ARG A 48 -27.10 -12.15 11.74
N PRO A 49 -26.84 -13.47 11.76
CA PRO A 49 -27.17 -14.33 10.63
C PRO A 49 -28.68 -14.35 10.39
N ARG A 50 -29.07 -14.44 9.12
CA ARG A 50 -30.47 -14.62 8.71
C ARG A 50 -30.66 -16.06 8.25
N TYR A 51 -31.58 -16.76 8.91
CA TYR A 51 -31.87 -18.16 8.63
C TYR A 51 -32.88 -18.30 7.48
N LEU A 52 -32.94 -19.51 6.90
CA LEU A 52 -33.84 -19.86 5.80
C LEU A 52 -33.70 -18.92 4.59
N ARG A 53 -32.46 -18.51 4.29
CA ARG A 53 -32.10 -17.83 3.06
C ARG A 53 -31.45 -18.84 2.13
N ASP A 54 -31.96 -18.94 0.92
CA ASP A 54 -31.32 -19.74 -0.12
C ASP A 54 -29.98 -19.07 -0.47
N VAL A 55 -28.91 -19.80 -0.21
CA VAL A 55 -27.52 -19.42 -0.48
C VAL A 55 -26.82 -20.55 -1.24
N SER A 56 -27.58 -21.35 -1.99
CA SER A 56 -27.05 -22.38 -2.89
C SER A 56 -26.10 -21.79 -3.94
N GLU A 57 -26.32 -20.52 -4.32
CA GLU A 57 -25.42 -19.71 -5.14
C GLU A 57 -25.07 -18.42 -4.39
N VAL A 58 -23.76 -18.14 -4.26
CA VAL A 58 -23.23 -16.91 -3.66
C VAL A 58 -22.37 -16.20 -4.71
N ASP A 59 -22.85 -15.04 -5.18
CA ASP A 59 -22.09 -14.16 -6.07
C ASP A 59 -21.41 -13.06 -5.26
N THR A 60 -20.07 -13.04 -5.27
CA THR A 60 -19.28 -12.00 -4.60
C THR A 60 -18.90 -10.84 -5.52
N ARG A 61 -19.25 -10.92 -6.81
CA ARG A 61 -18.89 -9.88 -7.77
C ARG A 61 -19.56 -8.56 -7.42
N THR A 62 -18.84 -7.49 -7.70
CA THR A 62 -19.34 -6.12 -7.54
C THR A 62 -18.61 -5.20 -8.51
N THR A 63 -18.89 -3.91 -8.45
CA THR A 63 -18.22 -2.92 -9.29
C THR A 63 -17.53 -1.85 -8.46
N ILE A 64 -16.45 -1.29 -9.01
CA ILE A 64 -15.75 -0.15 -8.43
C ILE A 64 -15.41 0.82 -9.57
N GLN A 65 -15.94 2.05 -9.49
CA GLN A 65 -15.84 3.05 -10.58
C GLN A 65 -16.31 2.53 -11.95
N GLY A 66 -17.33 1.66 -11.98
CA GLY A 66 -17.89 1.09 -13.21
C GLY A 66 -17.17 -0.16 -13.73
N GLU A 67 -16.05 -0.55 -13.14
CA GLU A 67 -15.30 -1.77 -13.50
C GLU A 67 -15.73 -2.95 -12.60
N GLU A 68 -15.96 -4.12 -13.17
CA GLU A 68 -16.32 -5.34 -12.41
C GLU A 68 -15.09 -5.92 -11.69
N ILE A 69 -15.30 -6.36 -10.44
CA ILE A 69 -14.32 -7.09 -9.64
C ILE A 69 -14.95 -8.36 -9.08
N SER A 70 -14.14 -9.42 -8.89
CA SER A 70 -14.61 -10.75 -8.49
C SER A 70 -15.10 -10.83 -7.03
N ALA A 71 -14.59 -9.93 -6.18
CA ALA A 71 -14.95 -9.80 -4.77
C ALA A 71 -14.73 -8.35 -4.32
N PRO A 72 -15.41 -7.85 -3.27
CA PRO A 72 -15.19 -6.51 -2.69
C PRO A 72 -13.90 -6.45 -1.86
N ILE A 73 -12.80 -6.95 -2.40
CA ILE A 73 -11.49 -7.05 -1.75
C ILE A 73 -10.43 -6.61 -2.76
N CYS A 74 -9.63 -5.62 -2.38
CA CYS A 74 -8.54 -5.08 -3.20
C CYS A 74 -7.22 -5.14 -2.44
N ILE A 75 -6.10 -5.10 -3.19
CA ILE A 75 -4.77 -4.92 -2.60
C ILE A 75 -4.53 -3.44 -2.35
N ALA A 76 -4.27 -3.07 -1.09
CA ALA A 76 -3.92 -1.70 -0.73
C ALA A 76 -2.52 -1.32 -1.25
N PRO A 77 -2.29 -0.06 -1.64
CA PRO A 77 -0.97 0.40 -2.04
C PRO A 77 0.00 0.32 -0.87
N THR A 78 1.00 -0.52 -1.01
CA THR A 78 2.09 -0.71 -0.07
C THR A 78 3.38 -0.75 -0.88
N GLY A 79 4.36 0.09 -0.56
CA GLY A 79 5.61 0.14 -1.31
C GLY A 79 6.67 -0.81 -0.76
N PHE A 80 7.70 -1.07 -1.57
CA PHE A 80 8.90 -1.83 -1.20
C PHE A 80 8.64 -3.33 -1.00
N HIS A 81 7.81 -3.95 -1.84
CA HIS A 81 7.54 -5.40 -1.76
C HIS A 81 8.81 -6.23 -1.94
N CYS A 82 9.83 -5.69 -2.62
CA CYS A 82 11.15 -6.31 -2.75
C CYS A 82 11.88 -6.55 -1.42
N LEU A 83 11.43 -5.96 -0.31
CA LEU A 83 11.93 -6.31 1.04
C LEU A 83 11.50 -7.72 1.48
N VAL A 84 10.39 -8.23 0.92
CA VAL A 84 9.75 -9.50 1.28
C VAL A 84 10.08 -10.57 0.25
N TRP A 85 10.05 -10.22 -1.04
CA TRP A 85 10.22 -11.17 -2.13
C TRP A 85 10.90 -10.49 -3.33
N PRO A 86 11.87 -11.13 -4.03
CA PRO A 86 12.64 -10.48 -5.10
C PRO A 86 11.81 -9.86 -6.23
N ASP A 87 10.70 -10.50 -6.63
CA ASP A 87 9.82 -9.98 -7.69
C ASP A 87 8.93 -8.81 -7.23
N GLY A 88 8.85 -8.57 -5.91
CA GLY A 88 8.11 -7.47 -5.31
C GLY A 88 6.70 -7.25 -5.87
N GLU A 89 6.43 -6.01 -6.27
CA GLU A 89 5.15 -5.53 -6.77
C GLU A 89 4.71 -6.28 -8.05
N MET A 90 5.64 -6.84 -8.83
CA MET A 90 5.31 -7.66 -10.00
C MET A 90 4.61 -8.96 -9.61
N SER A 91 5.00 -9.58 -8.49
CA SER A 91 4.31 -10.75 -7.97
C SER A 91 2.90 -10.41 -7.50
N THR A 92 2.73 -9.26 -6.85
CA THR A 92 1.41 -8.76 -6.42
C THR A 92 0.51 -8.43 -7.61
N ALA A 93 1.06 -7.83 -8.67
CA ALA A 93 0.32 -7.44 -9.88
C ALA A 93 0.17 -8.56 -10.92
N ARG A 94 0.58 -9.79 -10.59
CA ARG A 94 0.67 -10.92 -11.54
C ARG A 94 -0.67 -11.40 -12.07
N ALA A 95 -1.77 -11.06 -11.39
CA ALA A 95 -3.11 -11.43 -11.84
C ALA A 95 -3.34 -10.93 -13.29
N PRO A 96 -3.63 -11.83 -14.23
CA PRO A 96 -3.96 -11.43 -15.60
C PRO A 96 -5.21 -10.56 -15.56
N GLU A 97 -5.22 -9.49 -16.34
CA GLU A 97 -6.36 -8.56 -16.46
C GLU A 97 -6.79 -7.89 -15.14
N GLY A 98 -5.93 -7.91 -14.11
CA GLY A 98 -6.23 -7.26 -12.84
C GLY A 98 -6.46 -5.76 -13.02
N LEU A 99 -7.57 -5.26 -12.47
CA LEU A 99 -7.85 -3.82 -12.38
C LEU A 99 -6.77 -3.12 -11.57
N ARG A 100 -6.14 -2.09 -12.14
CA ARG A 100 -5.01 -1.38 -11.52
C ARG A 100 -5.33 0.09 -11.30
N TRP A 101 -5.08 0.54 -10.09
CA TRP A 101 -5.09 1.95 -9.68
C TRP A 101 -3.69 2.35 -9.23
N PHE A 102 -3.36 3.63 -9.38
CA PHE A 102 -2.03 4.14 -9.05
C PHE A 102 -2.10 5.05 -7.83
N GLN A 103 -1.35 4.70 -6.78
CA GLN A 103 -1.22 5.55 -5.61
C GLN A 103 -0.18 6.63 -5.87
N LEU A 104 -0.54 7.88 -5.57
CA LEU A 104 0.32 9.04 -5.76
C LEU A 104 0.52 9.77 -4.44
N TYR A 105 1.78 9.91 -4.05
CA TYR A 105 2.23 10.96 -3.14
C TYR A 105 2.52 12.20 -3.95
N VAL A 106 1.88 13.32 -3.61
CA VAL A 106 2.00 14.54 -4.42
C VAL A 106 3.38 15.15 -4.22
N HIS A 107 4.16 15.21 -5.31
CA HIS A 107 5.47 15.84 -5.33
C HIS A 107 5.34 17.36 -5.54
N PRO A 108 6.22 18.20 -4.95
CA PRO A 108 6.21 19.65 -5.19
C PRO A 108 6.44 20.03 -6.67
N ASP A 109 7.19 19.19 -7.39
CA ASP A 109 7.32 19.32 -8.84
C ASP A 109 6.07 18.74 -9.54
N LEU A 110 5.15 19.62 -9.91
CA LEU A 110 3.92 19.26 -10.62
C LEU A 110 4.20 18.65 -12.01
N GLN A 111 5.35 18.97 -12.62
CA GLN A 111 5.71 18.38 -13.91
C GLN A 111 6.06 16.90 -13.76
N LEU A 112 6.68 16.51 -12.64
CA LEU A 112 6.91 15.11 -12.30
C LEU A 112 5.59 14.37 -12.04
N ASN A 113 4.67 14.97 -11.27
CA ASN A 113 3.34 14.39 -11.05
C ASN A 113 2.63 14.15 -12.38
N LYS A 114 2.63 15.15 -13.28
CA LYS A 114 2.00 15.06 -14.60
C LYS A 114 2.59 13.93 -15.44
N GLN A 115 3.92 13.80 -15.46
CA GLN A 115 4.60 12.73 -16.19
C GLN A 115 4.23 11.34 -15.65
N LEU A 116 4.15 11.18 -14.33
CA LEU A 116 3.73 9.94 -13.70
C LEU A 116 2.28 9.59 -14.05
N ILE A 117 1.37 10.56 -13.95
CA ILE A 117 -0.06 10.37 -14.29
C ILE A 117 -0.20 9.95 -15.74
N GLN A 118 0.40 10.70 -16.68
CA GLN A 118 0.35 10.38 -18.11
C GLN A 118 0.92 8.98 -18.41
N ARG A 119 1.99 8.59 -17.71
CA ARG A 119 2.57 7.26 -17.84
C ARG A 119 1.59 6.19 -17.39
N VAL A 120 0.98 6.32 -16.21
CA VAL A 120 0.06 5.28 -15.71
C VAL A 120 -1.24 5.22 -16.49
N GLU A 121 -1.73 6.36 -16.98
CA GLU A 121 -2.84 6.42 -17.94
C GLU A 121 -2.52 5.63 -19.22
N SER A 122 -1.33 5.84 -19.80
CA SER A 122 -0.89 5.12 -21.01
C SER A 122 -0.74 3.60 -20.79
N LEU A 123 -0.55 3.18 -19.53
CA LEU A 123 -0.46 1.78 -19.11
C LEU A 123 -1.81 1.18 -18.72
N GLY A 124 -2.91 1.93 -18.86
CA GLY A 124 -4.28 1.46 -18.65
C GLY A 124 -4.73 1.44 -17.19
N PHE A 125 -4.05 2.16 -16.29
CA PHE A 125 -4.53 2.35 -14.92
C PHE A 125 -5.85 3.14 -14.93
N LYS A 126 -6.81 2.74 -14.09
CA LYS A 126 -8.19 3.24 -14.14
C LYS A 126 -8.53 4.31 -13.12
N ALA A 127 -7.68 4.50 -12.11
CA ALA A 127 -7.88 5.56 -11.12
C ALA A 127 -6.56 5.96 -10.45
N LEU A 128 -6.56 7.18 -9.91
CA LEU A 128 -5.54 7.69 -9.01
C LEU A 128 -6.03 7.59 -7.56
N VAL A 129 -5.13 7.18 -6.67
CA VAL A 129 -5.33 7.19 -5.21
C VAL A 129 -4.36 8.20 -4.61
N ILE A 130 -4.83 9.41 -4.36
CA ILE A 130 -3.99 10.48 -3.81
C ILE A 130 -3.87 10.31 -2.29
N THR A 131 -2.65 10.12 -1.80
CA THR A 131 -2.40 9.96 -0.35
C THR A 131 -2.05 11.29 0.30
N LEU A 132 -2.89 11.71 1.24
CA LEU A 132 -2.83 13.04 1.87
C LEU A 132 -2.50 13.01 3.37
N ASP A 133 -2.52 11.83 3.99
CA ASP A 133 -2.34 11.65 5.44
C ASP A 133 -0.88 11.54 5.89
N THR A 134 0.07 11.63 4.95
CA THR A 134 1.51 11.60 5.24
C THR A 134 2.26 12.81 4.68
N PRO A 135 1.91 14.06 5.07
CA PRO A 135 2.77 15.22 4.80
C PRO A 135 4.13 15.07 5.52
N VAL A 136 4.12 14.41 6.68
CA VAL A 136 5.30 14.01 7.45
C VAL A 136 5.15 12.53 7.80
N CYS A 137 6.24 11.78 7.74
CA CYS A 137 6.23 10.37 8.14
C CYS A 137 5.92 10.22 9.64
N GLY A 138 5.10 9.23 9.99
CA GLY A 138 4.83 8.90 11.39
C GLY A 138 6.08 8.44 12.15
N ASN A 139 6.09 8.60 13.47
CA ASN A 139 7.21 8.21 14.33
C ASN A 139 7.28 6.69 14.53
N ARG A 140 7.83 5.96 13.54
CA ARG A 140 7.98 4.50 13.59
C ARG A 140 9.24 4.11 14.35
N ARG A 141 9.13 4.01 15.68
CA ARG A 141 10.25 3.78 16.62
C ARG A 141 11.07 2.50 16.29
N HIS A 142 10.43 1.48 15.75
CA HIS A 142 11.12 0.25 15.33
C HIS A 142 12.07 0.48 14.15
N ASP A 143 11.65 1.24 13.14
CA ASP A 143 12.48 1.56 11.97
C ASP A 143 13.71 2.37 12.39
N ILE A 144 13.53 3.31 13.32
CA ILE A 144 14.60 4.12 13.91
C ILE A 144 15.62 3.23 14.64
N ARG A 145 15.16 2.32 15.52
CA ARG A 145 16.02 1.42 16.29
C ARG A 145 16.78 0.43 15.43
N ASN A 146 16.12 -0.10 14.40
CA ASN A 146 16.73 -1.07 13.50
C ASN A 146 17.64 -0.42 12.44
N GLN A 147 17.72 0.92 12.41
CA GLN A 147 18.49 1.69 11.43
C GLN A 147 18.25 1.21 10.01
N LEU A 148 16.97 1.01 9.64
CA LEU A 148 16.61 0.40 8.36
C LEU A 148 17.16 1.22 7.19
N ARG A 149 18.35 0.85 6.70
CA ARG A 149 18.99 1.44 5.52
C ARG A 149 18.45 0.72 4.30
N ARG A 150 17.79 1.48 3.42
CA ARG A 150 17.19 0.94 2.21
C ARG A 150 18.09 1.20 1.03
N ASN A 151 18.74 0.16 0.54
CA ASN A 151 19.35 0.16 -0.79
C ASN A 151 18.30 -0.19 -1.87
N LEU A 152 17.07 0.33 -1.71
CA LEU A 152 15.98 0.12 -2.66
C LEU A 152 15.72 1.42 -3.40
N THR A 153 15.73 1.34 -4.72
CA THR A 153 15.49 2.48 -5.60
C THR A 153 14.00 2.55 -5.90
N LEU A 154 13.39 3.73 -5.68
CA LEU A 154 12.05 4.02 -6.21
C LEU A 154 12.18 4.15 -7.73
N THR A 155 11.73 3.14 -8.46
CA THR A 155 11.86 3.06 -9.92
C THR A 155 11.03 4.12 -10.64
N ASP A 156 9.93 4.56 -10.03
CA ASP A 156 9.01 5.52 -10.66
C ASP A 156 9.52 6.97 -10.61
N LEU A 157 10.33 7.32 -9.61
CA LEU A 157 10.87 8.67 -9.43
C LEU A 157 12.24 8.88 -10.10
N GLN A 158 12.68 7.97 -10.96
CA GLN A 158 13.97 8.12 -11.64
C GLN A 158 13.91 9.28 -12.64
N SER A 159 14.60 10.38 -12.31
CA SER A 159 15.09 11.32 -13.32
C SER A 159 16.16 10.63 -14.19
N PRO A 160 16.33 11.00 -15.47
CA PRO A 160 17.33 10.40 -16.37
C PRO A 160 18.81 10.60 -15.95
N LYS A 161 19.08 11.27 -14.82
CA LYS A 161 20.42 11.46 -14.26
C LYS A 161 20.70 10.40 -13.19
N LYS A 162 21.55 9.43 -13.52
CA LYS A 162 22.13 8.45 -12.59
C LYS A 162 22.79 9.17 -11.41
N GLY A 163 22.27 8.98 -10.19
CA GLY A 163 22.92 9.46 -8.97
C GLY A 163 22.30 8.83 -7.72
N ASN A 164 23.07 7.96 -7.08
CA ASN A 164 23.00 7.41 -5.71
C ASN A 164 21.64 7.09 -5.06
N ALA A 165 21.52 5.88 -4.50
CA ALA A 165 20.40 5.45 -3.68
C ALA A 165 20.17 6.42 -2.50
N ILE A 166 18.99 7.05 -2.47
CA ILE A 166 18.58 8.00 -1.45
C ILE A 166 18.01 7.21 -0.25
N PRO A 167 18.49 7.41 0.99
CA PRO A 167 17.89 6.79 2.16
C PRO A 167 16.44 7.26 2.35
N TYR A 168 15.53 6.34 2.67
CA TYR A 168 14.09 6.56 2.89
C TYR A 168 13.70 7.71 3.84
N PHE A 169 14.60 8.15 4.72
CA PHE A 169 14.37 9.33 5.55
C PHE A 169 14.32 10.65 4.74
N GLN A 170 14.73 10.60 3.47
CA GLN A 170 14.44 11.58 2.43
C GLN A 170 13.50 10.93 1.41
N MET A 171 12.23 10.72 1.75
CA MET A 171 11.22 10.93 0.71
C MET A 171 11.50 12.34 0.19
N THR A 172 11.90 12.48 -1.07
CA THR A 172 11.94 13.76 -1.79
C THR A 172 10.73 14.57 -1.35
N PRO A 173 10.93 15.82 -0.88
CA PRO A 173 10.05 16.41 0.12
C PRO A 173 8.62 16.37 -0.38
N ILE A 174 7.81 15.42 0.12
CA ILE A 174 6.37 15.48 -0.06
C ILE A 174 5.99 16.86 0.47
N SER A 175 5.27 17.66 -0.32
CA SER A 175 5.02 19.03 0.13
C SER A 175 4.23 18.97 1.44
N THR A 176 4.76 19.64 2.46
CA THR A 176 4.15 19.71 3.79
C THR A 176 3.05 20.76 3.84
N SER A 177 2.81 21.47 2.74
CA SER A 177 1.85 22.57 2.63
C SER A 177 0.65 22.25 1.75
N HIS A 178 0.44 20.98 1.38
CA HIS A 178 -0.71 20.58 0.57
C HIS A 178 -2.04 20.98 1.24
N CYS A 179 -2.92 21.53 0.42
CA CYS A 179 -4.25 21.97 0.81
C CYS A 179 -5.26 21.60 -0.29
N TRP A 180 -6.54 21.91 -0.04
CA TRP A 180 -7.63 21.60 -0.98
C TRP A 180 -7.45 22.23 -2.37
N ASN A 181 -6.75 23.37 -2.48
CA ASN A 181 -6.49 24.01 -3.76
C ASN A 181 -5.59 23.14 -4.64
N ASP A 182 -4.67 22.38 -4.06
CA ASP A 182 -3.75 21.52 -4.81
C ASP A 182 -4.46 20.31 -5.43
N LEU A 183 -5.60 19.90 -4.86
CA LEU A 183 -6.41 18.81 -5.40
C LEU A 183 -7.15 19.21 -6.67
N SER A 184 -7.48 20.49 -6.86
CA SER A 184 -8.16 20.97 -8.06
C SER A 184 -7.31 20.87 -9.34
N TRP A 185 -6.01 20.62 -9.19
CA TRP A 185 -5.09 20.41 -10.30
C TRP A 185 -5.20 19.01 -10.93
N PHE A 186 -5.70 18.01 -10.18
CA PHE A 186 -5.90 16.62 -10.62
C PHE A 186 -7.27 16.43 -11.26
#